data_AF-A0A3D4KWW5-F1
#
_entry.id   AF-A0A3D4KWW5-F1
#
_cell.length_a   1.000
_cell.length_b   1.000
_cell.length_c   1.000
_cell.angle_alpha   90.00
_cell.angle_beta   90.00
_cell.angle_gamma   90.00
#
_symmetry.space_group_name_H-M   'P 1'
#
loop_
_entity.id
_entity.type
_entity.pdbx_description
1 polymer ?
#
loop_
_entity_poly.entity_id
_entity_poly.type
_entity_poly.pdbx_seq_one_letter_code
_entity_poly.pdbx_strand_id
1 'polypeptide(L)' 'MREGFTTGSCAAAAAKAAAYMLFSGRKKESIDITVPRGDVFHAEIVDVMSTGECVRCAVVKDGGDDPDVTSG' A
#
# COMPACT_ATOMS: atom_id res chain seq x y z
N MET A 1 -4.98 -18.05 -11.48
CA MET A 1 -3.93 -17.73 -10.50
C MET A 1 -3.93 -16.23 -10.32
N ARG A 2 -4.38 -15.72 -9.18
CA ARG A 2 -4.19 -14.30 -8.84
C ARG A 2 -2.75 -14.09 -8.39
N GLU A 3 -2.04 -13.20 -9.06
CA GLU A 3 -0.71 -12.79 -8.63
C GLU A 3 -0.86 -11.76 -7.52
N GLY A 4 -0.40 -12.12 -6.31
CA GLY A 4 -0.27 -11.18 -5.21
C GLY A 4 0.83 -10.14 -5.46
N PHE A 5 0.82 -9.05 -4.70
CA PHE A 5 1.88 -8.04 -4.75
C PHE A 5 2.94 -8.32 -3.69
N THR A 6 4.20 -7.99 -4.00
CA THR A 6 5.31 -8.22 -3.07
C THR A 6 5.23 -7.32 -1.84
N THR A 7 5.88 -7.71 -0.75
CA THR A 7 6.01 -6.89 0.46
C THR A 7 6.61 -5.51 0.15
N GLY A 8 7.59 -5.46 -0.77
CA GLY A 8 8.18 -4.20 -1.22
C GLY A 8 7.18 -3.28 -1.93
N SER A 9 6.28 -3.85 -2.73
CA SER A 9 5.21 -3.09 -3.40
C SER A 9 4.21 -2.54 -2.37
N CYS A 10 3.85 -3.32 -1.35
CA CYS A 10 2.99 -2.87 -0.26
C CYS A 10 3.65 -1.74 0.54
N ALA A 11 4.93 -1.88 0.89
CA ALA A 11 5.69 -0.84 1.58
C ALA A 11 5.80 0.45 0.77
N ALA A 12 6.05 0.35 -0.54
CA ALA A 12 6.10 1.50 -1.44
C ALA A 12 4.74 2.21 -1.55
N ALA A 13 3.64 1.46 -1.63
CA ALA A 13 2.29 2.01 -1.64
C ALA A 13 1.96 2.73 -0.33
N ALA A 14 2.23 2.10 0.82
CA ALA A 14 2.02 2.72 2.14
C ALA A 14 2.84 4.02 2.30
N ALA A 15 4.11 4.01 1.91
CA ALA A 15 4.98 5.19 1.95
C ALA A 15 4.47 6.31 1.03
N LYS A 16 4.03 5.97 -0.19
CA LYS A 16 3.44 6.94 -1.13
C LYS A 16 2.17 7.57 -0.56
N ALA A 17 1.28 6.76 0.04
CA ALA A 17 0.06 7.25 0.65
C ALA A 17 0.34 8.19 1.83
N ALA A 18 1.25 7.80 2.74
CA ALA A 18 1.62 8.63 3.88
C ALA A 18 2.22 9.98 3.44
N ALA A 19 3.14 9.97 2.48
CA ALA A 19 3.72 11.20 1.94
C ALA A 19 2.67 12.09 1.27
N TYR A 20 1.78 11.52 0.45
CA TYR A 20 0.70 12.27 -0.18
C TYR A 20 -0.19 12.95 0.87
N MET A 21 -0.64 12.21 1.87
CA MET A 21 -1.54 12.74 2.90
C MET A 21 -0.85 13.80 3.76
N LEU A 22 0.44 13.61 4.08
CA LEU A 22 1.22 14.58 4.85
C LEU A 22 1.36 15.92 4.11
N PHE A 23 1.75 15.89 2.83
CA PHE A 23 2.02 17.12 2.09
C PHE A 23 0.76 17.79 1.53
N SER A 24 -0.30 17.02 1.26
CA SER A 24 -1.55 17.59 0.74
C SER A 24 -2.58 17.93 1.82
N GLY A 25 -2.44 17.36 3.01
CA GLY A 25 -3.48 17.39 4.05
C GLY A 25 -4.77 16.66 3.67
N ARG A 26 -4.79 15.90 2.56
CA ARG A 26 -5.98 15.20 2.05
C ARG A 26 -5.86 13.71 2.32
N LYS A 27 -6.84 13.15 3.03
CA LYS A 27 -6.94 11.71 3.23
C LYS A 27 -7.20 11.00 1.90
N LYS A 28 -6.62 9.81 1.74
CA LYS A 28 -6.87 8.88 0.64
C LYS A 28 -7.19 7.49 1.20
N GLU A 29 -8.11 6.80 0.53
CA GLU A 29 -8.47 5.42 0.88
C GLU A 29 -7.73 4.40 -0.01
N SER A 30 -7.18 4.86 -1.14
CA SER A 30 -6.36 4.04 -2.03
C SER A 30 -5.26 4.85 -2.73
N ILE A 31 -4.20 4.15 -3.13
CA ILE A 31 -3.09 4.71 -3.90
C ILE A 31 -2.64 3.73 -4.98
N ASP A 32 -2.21 4.29 -6.11
CA ASP A 32 -1.67 3.51 -7.22
C ASP A 32 -0.15 3.59 -7.20
N ILE A 33 0.53 2.47 -7.40
CA ILE A 33 1.95 2.45 -7.76
C ILE A 33 2.17 1.60 -9.00
N THR A 34 3.13 2.01 -9.83
CA THR A 34 3.61 1.15 -10.91
C THR A 34 4.73 0.27 -10.37
N VAL A 35 4.58 -1.04 -10.50
CA VAL A 35 5.60 -2.00 -10.09
C VAL A 35 6.63 -2.24 -11.21
N PRO A 36 7.84 -2.78 -10.93
CA PRO A 36 8.91 -2.90 -11.94
C PRO A 36 8.53 -3.68 -13.20
N ARG A 37 7.57 -4.59 -13.11
CA ARG A 37 7.05 -5.36 -14.25
C ARG A 37 6.09 -4.57 -15.16
N GLY A 38 5.77 -3.32 -14.81
CA GLY A 38 4.92 -2.42 -15.59
C GLY A 38 3.45 -2.37 -15.14
N ASP A 39 3.01 -3.30 -14.30
CA ASP A 39 1.63 -3.32 -13.79
C ASP A 39 1.36 -2.19 -12.80
N VAL A 40 0.08 -1.84 -12.66
CA VAL A 40 -0.41 -0.93 -11.63
C VAL A 40 -0.94 -1.73 -10.45
N PHE A 41 -0.36 -1.49 -9.27
CA PHE A 41 -0.89 -1.95 -8.00
C PHE A 41 -1.83 -0.89 -7.42
N HIS A 42 -3.13 -1.20 -7.40
CA HIS A 42 -4.14 -0.43 -6.69
C HIS A 42 -4.21 -0.90 -5.24
N ALA A 43 -3.54 -0.17 -4.34
CA ALA A 43 -3.45 -0.53 -2.93
C ALA A 43 -4.52 0.19 -2.10
N GLU A 44 -5.33 -0.58 -1.37
CA GLU A 44 -6.18 -0.03 -0.32
C GLU A 44 -5.33 0.36 0.90
N ILE A 45 -5.61 1.54 1.45
CA ILE A 45 -4.91 2.08 2.61
C ILE A 45 -5.72 1.80 3.86
N VAL A 46 -5.10 1.11 4.81
CA VAL A 46 -5.66 0.81 6.12
C VAL A 46 -4.82 1.44 7.24
N ASP A 47 -5.34 1.43 8.47
CA ASP A 47 -4.66 1.94 9.68
C ASP A 47 -4.03 3.35 9.48
N VAL A 48 -4.82 4.27 8.92
CA VAL A 48 -4.36 5.65 8.70
C VAL A 48 -4.38 6.42 10.01
N MET A 49 -3.21 6.89 10.43
CA MET A 49 -3.05 7.86 11.51
C MET A 49 -2.44 9.14 10.93
N SER A 50 -3.09 10.27 11.15
CA SER A 50 -2.58 11.58 10.75
C SER A 50 -2.59 12.51 11.94
N THR A 51 -1.43 13.06 12.26
CA THR A 51 -1.28 14.26 13.11
C THR A 51 -0.91 15.43 12.20
N GLY A 52 -0.87 16.65 12.74
CA GLY A 52 -0.48 17.83 11.95
C GLY A 52 0.95 17.79 11.38
N GLU A 53 1.80 16.90 11.92
CA GLU A 53 3.23 16.82 11.56
C GLU A 53 3.65 15.45 11.02
N CYS A 54 2.83 14.41 11.22
CA CYS A 54 3.16 13.04 10.86
C CYS A 54 1.97 12.33 10.24
N VAL A 55 2.22 11.48 9.23
CA VAL A 55 1.23 10.53 8.73
C VAL A 55 1.81 9.13 8.70
N ARG A 56 1.02 8.16 9.15
CA ARG A 56 1.26 6.73 9.05
C ARG A 56 0.15 6.08 8.25
N CYS A 57 0.51 5.15 7.39
CA CYS A 57 -0.41 4.34 6.59
C CYS A 57 0.08 2.90 6.58
N ALA A 58 -0.85 1.96 6.43
CA ALA A 58 -0.55 0.56 6.18
C ALA A 58 -1.28 0.08 4.91
N VAL A 59 -0.76 -0.99 4.32
CA VAL A 59 -1.35 -1.69 3.17
C VAL A 59 -1.33 -3.17 3.53
N VAL A 60 -2.48 -3.84 3.42
CA VAL A 60 -2.56 -5.28 3.61
C VAL A 60 -2.04 -5.94 2.35
N LYS A 61 -1.09 -6.87 2.51
CA LYS A 61 -0.57 -7.64 1.39
C LYS A 61 -1.61 -8.67 0.95
N ASP A 62 -2.02 -8.64 -0.31
CA ASP A 62 -2.73 -9.74 -0.94
C ASP A 62 -1.70 -10.77 -1.43
N GLY A 63 -1.73 -11.98 -0.85
CA GLY A 63 -0.86 -13.10 -1.18
C GLY A 63 -1.23 -13.82 -2.47
N GLY A 64 -2.38 -13.52 -3.07
CA GLY A 64 -2.88 -14.25 -4.25
C GLY A 64 -3.36 -15.67 -3.93
N ASP A 65 -3.45 -16.51 -4.96
CA ASP A 65 -3.89 -17.92 -4.88
C ASP A 65 -2.72 -18.92 -4.66
N ASP A 66 -1.55 -18.45 -4.23
CA ASP A 66 -0.40 -19.33 -3.99
C ASP A 66 -0.57 -20.07 -2.65
N PRO A 67 -0.63 -21.41 -2.61
CA PRO A 67 -0.79 -22.19 -1.38
C PRO A 67 0.46 -22.22 -0.48
N ASP A 68 1.47 -21.38 -0.74
CA ASP A 68 2.62 -21.22 0.16
C ASP A 68 2.34 -20.18 1.25
N VAL A 69 1.99 -20.71 2.44
CA VAL A 69 1.64 -20.01 3.66
C VAL A 69 2.87 -19.35 4.27
N THR A 70 2.93 -18.03 4.17
CA THR A 70 3.28 -17.20 5.34
C THR A 70 2.14 -16.21 5.56
N SER A 71 1.03 -16.73 6.06
CA SER A 71 -0.07 -15.94 6.59
C SER A 71 0.45 -15.05 7.73
N GLY A 72 0.24 -13.74 7.62
CA GLY A 72 0.64 -12.71 8.59
C GLY A 72 0.65 -11.31 7.98
#